data_AF-A0A8D8CCZ3-F1
#
_entry.id   AF-A0A8D8CCZ3-F1
#
_cell.length_a   1.000
_cell.length_b   1.000
_cell.length_c   1.000
_cell.angle_alpha   90.00
_cell.angle_beta   90.00
_cell.angle_gamma   90.00
#
_symmetry.space_group_name_H-M   'P 1'
#
loop_
_entity.id
_entity.type
_entity.pdbx_description
1 polymer ?
#
loop_
_entity_poly.entity_id
_entity_poly.type
_entity_poly.pdbx_seq_one_letter_code
_entity_poly.pdbx_strand_id
1 'polypeptide(L)'
;FACHGLNILTVEGIGDKHDGYHPTQKLLAHLNGTQCGYCSPGMVMNMYSLLESKNGQVTMAEVENAFGGNICRCTGYRPILDAFKSLAVDAEPRLKEACRDIEDLTKLCPKTGSACAGKCSAAGKINDKKGVHLSFSEDKEWHKVYNISDVFAIFEKIKTKPYMLVAGNTAHGVYRRSDDLQVFIDVTSI
;
A
#
# COMPACT_ATOMS: atom_id res chain seq x y z
N PHE A 1 4.06 5.63 -14.96
CA PHE A 1 5.37 5.08 -15.38
C PHE A 1 6.24 4.65 -14.20
N ALA A 2 6.29 5.42 -13.11
CA ALA A 2 7.05 5.08 -11.89
C ALA A 2 6.82 3.64 -11.36
N CYS A 3 5.59 3.13 -11.46
CA CYS A 3 5.23 1.78 -11.02
C CYS A 3 5.70 0.64 -11.95
N HIS A 4 6.48 0.91 -13.00
CA HIS A 4 6.98 -0.16 -13.87
C HIS A 4 7.80 -1.18 -13.07
N GLY A 5 7.43 -2.46 -13.21
CA GLY A 5 8.04 -3.59 -12.49
C GLY A 5 7.53 -3.77 -11.05
N LEU A 6 6.64 -2.91 -10.55
CA LEU A 6 6.06 -3.04 -9.22
C LEU A 6 4.78 -3.87 -9.25
N ASN A 7 4.55 -4.62 -8.18
CA ASN A 7 3.25 -5.25 -7.92
C ASN A 7 2.37 -4.27 -7.14
N ILE A 8 1.22 -3.90 -7.70
CA ILE A 8 0.26 -2.99 -7.06
C ILE A 8 -0.87 -3.82 -6.49
N LEU A 9 -1.05 -3.72 -5.18
CA LEU A 9 -2.11 -4.40 -4.44
C LEU A 9 -3.12 -3.38 -3.93
N THR A 10 -4.40 -3.63 -4.17
CA THR A 10 -5.53 -2.82 -3.70
C THR A 10 -6.37 -3.58 -2.69
N VAL A 11 -7.40 -2.94 -2.12
CA VAL A 11 -8.25 -3.55 -1.09
C VAL A 11 -8.96 -4.80 -1.57
N GLU A 12 -9.31 -4.86 -2.85
CA GLU A 12 -9.95 -6.02 -3.48
C GLU A 12 -8.98 -7.20 -3.58
N GLY A 13 -7.69 -6.92 -3.76
CA GLY A 13 -6.66 -7.96 -3.93
C GLY A 13 -6.30 -8.72 -2.65
N ILE A 14 -6.68 -8.20 -1.47
CA ILE A 14 -6.47 -8.91 -0.20
C ILE A 14 -7.68 -9.74 0.23
N GLY A 15 -8.85 -9.54 -0.39
CA GLY A 15 -10.06 -10.26 -0.07
C GLY A 15 -11.32 -9.55 -0.57
N ASP A 16 -12.32 -10.34 -0.93
CA ASP A 16 -13.61 -9.86 -1.43
C ASP A 16 -14.77 -10.78 -1.02
N LYS A 17 -15.97 -10.54 -1.58
CA LYS A 17 -17.18 -11.33 -1.27
C LYS A 17 -17.15 -12.75 -1.84
N HIS A 18 -16.31 -13.03 -2.84
CA HIS A 18 -16.22 -14.32 -3.53
C HIS A 18 -15.17 -15.21 -2.87
N ASP A 19 -13.99 -14.66 -2.58
CA ASP A 19 -12.84 -15.39 -2.03
C ASP A 19 -12.76 -15.31 -0.50
N GLY A 20 -13.53 -14.40 0.09
CA GLY A 20 -13.58 -14.13 1.52
C GLY A 20 -12.72 -12.93 1.92
N TYR A 21 -13.22 -12.19 2.91
CA TYR A 21 -12.56 -10.98 3.40
C TYR A 21 -11.36 -11.29 4.30
N HIS A 22 -10.29 -10.52 4.12
CA HIS A 22 -9.12 -10.50 4.98
C HIS A 22 -9.50 -10.11 6.43
N PRO A 23 -8.81 -10.63 7.47
CA PRO A 23 -9.08 -10.25 8.86
C PRO A 23 -9.14 -8.73 9.11
N THR A 24 -8.28 -7.94 8.46
CA THR A 24 -8.32 -6.46 8.57
C THR A 24 -9.61 -5.84 8.03
N GLN A 25 -10.19 -6.40 6.96
CA GLN A 25 -11.47 -5.95 6.41
C GLN A 25 -12.62 -6.34 7.35
N LYS A 26 -12.64 -7.61 7.80
CA LYS A 26 -13.66 -8.13 8.70
C LYS A 26 -13.71 -7.35 10.01
N LEU A 27 -12.55 -7.11 10.62
CA LEU A 27 -12.47 -6.42 11.91
C LEU A 27 -12.95 -4.98 11.84
N LEU A 28 -12.57 -4.26 10.78
CA LEU A 28 -13.03 -2.88 10.59
C LEU A 28 -14.56 -2.82 10.48
N ALA A 29 -15.18 -3.78 9.79
CA ALA A 29 -16.63 -3.86 9.68
C ALA A 29 -17.29 -4.27 11.01
N HIS A 30 -16.79 -5.34 11.65
CA HIS A 30 -17.36 -5.94 12.85
C HIS A 30 -17.37 -4.97 14.05
N LEU A 31 -16.30 -4.17 14.19
CA LEU A 31 -16.16 -3.22 15.30
C LEU A 31 -16.71 -1.83 14.97
N ASN A 32 -17.62 -1.72 13.98
CA ASN A 32 -18.24 -0.46 13.58
C ASN A 32 -17.23 0.63 13.19
N GLY A 33 -16.07 0.23 12.68
CA GLY A 33 -15.03 1.11 12.15
C GLY A 33 -15.38 1.71 10.78
N THR A 34 -16.61 1.49 10.30
CA THR A 34 -17.12 2.04 9.05
C THR A 34 -18.51 2.66 9.25
N GLN A 35 -18.75 3.78 8.59
CA GLN A 35 -20.08 4.41 8.48
C GLN A 35 -20.39 4.65 7.00
N CYS A 36 -19.94 5.78 6.44
CA CYS A 36 -20.11 6.07 5.01
C CYS A 36 -19.24 5.17 4.09
N GLY A 37 -18.25 4.47 4.65
CA GLY A 37 -17.38 3.53 3.92
C GLY A 37 -16.29 4.14 3.05
N TYR A 38 -16.34 5.44 2.74
CA TYR A 38 -15.43 6.05 1.75
C TYR A 38 -13.94 5.95 2.13
N CYS A 39 -13.61 6.15 3.40
CA CYS A 39 -12.22 6.04 3.88
C CYS A 39 -11.77 4.60 4.14
N SER A 40 -12.69 3.64 4.19
CA SER A 40 -12.42 2.29 4.68
C SER A 40 -11.38 1.53 3.85
N PRO A 41 -11.35 1.60 2.50
CA PRO A 41 -10.27 1.00 1.71
C PRO A 41 -8.87 1.50 2.12
N GLY A 42 -8.72 2.81 2.32
CA GLY A 42 -7.45 3.39 2.76
C GLY A 42 -7.05 2.96 4.17
N MET A 43 -8.02 2.86 5.09
CA MET A 43 -7.79 2.36 6.46
C MET A 43 -7.31 0.90 6.45
N VAL A 44 -7.99 0.04 5.68
CA VAL A 44 -7.65 -1.38 5.54
C VAL A 44 -6.26 -1.55 4.93
N MET A 45 -5.96 -0.86 3.83
CA MET A 45 -4.67 -1.01 3.15
C MET A 45 -3.50 -0.47 3.97
N ASN A 46 -3.72 0.58 4.76
CA ASN A 46 -2.69 1.06 5.69
C ASN A 46 -2.40 0.03 6.78
N MET A 47 -3.44 -0.54 7.41
CA MET A 47 -3.25 -1.60 8.42
C MET A 47 -2.59 -2.84 7.83
N TYR A 48 -3.05 -3.28 6.66
CA TYR A 48 -2.48 -4.42 5.95
C TYR A 48 -1.00 -4.22 5.67
N SER A 49 -0.62 -3.05 5.14
CA SER A 49 0.77 -2.72 4.83
C SER A 49 1.64 -2.69 6.10
N LEU A 50 1.11 -2.17 7.21
CA LEU A 50 1.80 -2.19 8.50
C LEU A 50 2.09 -3.62 8.96
N LEU A 51 1.08 -4.49 8.93
CA LEU A 51 1.24 -5.91 9.30
C LEU A 51 2.26 -6.61 8.42
N GLU A 52 2.19 -6.45 7.10
CA GLU A 52 3.13 -7.07 6.16
C GLU A 52 4.57 -6.60 6.41
N SER A 53 4.76 -5.30 6.66
CA SER A 53 6.08 -4.72 6.94
C SER A 53 6.71 -5.19 8.26
N LYS A 54 5.89 -5.73 9.16
CA LYS A 54 6.27 -6.16 10.52
C LYS A 54 6.06 -7.66 10.74
N ASN A 55 5.88 -8.44 9.67
CA ASN A 55 5.65 -9.89 9.73
C ASN A 55 4.50 -10.27 10.69
N GLY A 56 3.43 -9.46 10.70
CA GLY A 56 2.26 -9.63 11.55
C GLY A 56 2.44 -9.26 13.02
N GLN A 57 3.62 -8.81 13.45
CA GLN A 57 3.92 -8.46 14.84
C GLN A 57 3.98 -6.94 15.00
N VAL A 58 2.83 -6.34 15.31
CA VAL A 58 2.69 -4.89 15.52
C VAL A 58 2.27 -4.59 16.95
N THR A 59 2.68 -3.44 17.47
CA THR A 59 2.25 -2.91 18.78
C THR A 59 1.07 -1.93 18.62
N MET A 60 0.28 -1.75 19.67
CA MET A 60 -0.82 -0.76 19.64
C MET A 60 -0.32 0.66 19.33
N ALA A 61 0.86 1.03 19.82
CA ALA A 61 1.47 2.32 19.56
C ALA A 61 1.87 2.49 18.08
N GLU A 62 2.41 1.44 17.44
CA GLU A 62 2.69 1.46 16.00
C GLU A 62 1.42 1.58 15.18
N VAL A 63 0.34 0.89 15.59
CA VAL A 63 -0.98 1.02 14.97
C VAL A 63 -1.44 2.48 15.03
N GLU A 64 -1.45 3.12 16.20
CA GLU A 64 -1.86 4.53 16.34
C GLU A 64 -1.04 5.47 15.44
N ASN A 65 0.28 5.32 15.46
CA ASN A 65 1.18 6.17 14.68
C ASN A 65 0.99 6.02 13.17
N ALA A 66 0.59 4.84 12.70
CA ALA A 66 0.42 4.58 11.27
C ALA A 66 -0.76 5.36 10.65
N PHE A 67 -1.79 5.74 11.42
CA PHE A 67 -3.02 6.36 10.87
C PHE A 67 -2.98 7.88 10.74
N GLY A 68 -1.85 8.54 11.01
CA GLY A 68 -1.73 10.00 10.87
C GLY A 68 -2.04 10.53 9.46
N GLY A 69 -1.86 9.70 8.43
CA GLY A 69 -2.16 10.05 7.03
C GLY A 69 -3.58 9.69 6.55
N ASN A 70 -4.39 9.02 7.38
CA ASN A 70 -5.71 8.54 6.99
C ASN A 70 -6.81 9.35 7.68
N ILE A 71 -7.67 10.01 6.89
CA ILE A 71 -8.70 10.89 7.42
C ILE A 71 -10.08 10.22 7.37
N CYS A 72 -10.79 10.25 8.50
CA CYS A 72 -12.19 9.86 8.60
C CYS A 72 -13.03 10.99 9.21
N ARG A 73 -14.18 11.29 8.59
CA ARG A 73 -15.11 12.31 9.08
C ARG A 73 -16.27 11.77 9.92
N CYS A 74 -16.55 10.47 9.83
CA CYS A 74 -17.78 9.88 10.35
C CYS A 74 -17.58 9.17 11.70
N THR A 75 -16.53 8.35 11.83
CA THR A 75 -16.41 7.39 12.96
C THR A 75 -15.83 7.98 14.23
N GLY A 76 -15.18 9.14 14.15
CA GLY A 76 -14.39 9.68 15.27
C GLY A 76 -13.17 8.82 15.64
N TYR A 77 -12.70 7.96 14.73
CA TYR A 77 -11.51 7.09 14.82
C TYR A 77 -11.52 5.99 15.87
N ARG A 78 -12.18 6.17 17.02
CA ARG A 78 -12.19 5.18 18.12
C ARG A 78 -12.50 3.75 17.65
N PRO A 79 -13.60 3.45 16.94
CA PRO A 79 -13.89 2.08 16.50
C PRO A 79 -12.88 1.55 15.46
N ILE A 80 -12.22 2.43 14.69
CA ILE A 80 -11.16 2.04 13.75
C ILE A 80 -9.92 1.58 14.53
N LEU A 81 -9.52 2.36 15.54
CA LEU A 81 -8.37 2.02 16.38
C LEU A 81 -8.65 0.79 17.23
N ASP A 82 -9.85 0.65 17.81
CA ASP A 82 -10.23 -0.56 18.55
C ASP A 82 -10.13 -1.81 17.65
N ALA A 83 -10.59 -1.70 16.39
CA ALA A 83 -10.48 -2.77 15.41
C ALA A 83 -9.04 -3.18 15.12
N PHE A 84 -8.18 -2.21 14.81
CA PHE A 84 -6.82 -2.53 14.39
C PHE A 84 -5.87 -2.83 15.54
N LYS A 85 -6.06 -2.20 16.71
CA LYS A 85 -5.30 -2.55 17.91
C LYS A 85 -5.60 -3.95 18.39
N SER A 86 -6.78 -4.53 18.12
CA SER A 86 -7.06 -5.93 18.45
C SER A 86 -6.08 -6.92 17.78
N LEU A 87 -5.45 -6.52 16.67
CA LEU A 87 -4.43 -7.30 15.95
C LEU A 87 -3.03 -7.12 16.53
N ALA A 88 -2.83 -6.22 17.49
CA ALA A 88 -1.53 -5.97 18.09
C ALA A 88 -1.13 -7.06 19.09
N VAL A 89 0.17 -7.31 19.19
CA VAL A 89 0.71 -8.34 20.10
C VAL A 89 0.45 -8.01 21.56
N ASP A 90 0.47 -6.72 21.90
CA ASP A 90 0.24 -6.11 23.21
C ASP A 90 -1.21 -5.67 23.43
N ALA A 91 -2.15 -6.09 22.57
CA ALA A 91 -3.54 -5.67 22.70
C ALA A 91 -4.18 -6.12 24.01
N GLU A 92 -4.95 -5.24 24.63
CA GLU A 92 -5.70 -5.54 25.85
C GLU A 92 -6.69 -6.70 25.62
N PRO A 93 -6.88 -7.60 26.62
CA PRO A 93 -7.76 -8.76 26.48
C PRO A 93 -9.17 -8.41 26.00
N ARG A 94 -9.74 -7.30 26.49
CA ARG A 94 -11.08 -6.82 26.08
C ARG A 94 -11.21 -6.56 24.58
N LEU A 95 -10.14 -6.10 23.91
CA LEU A 95 -10.15 -5.83 22.48
C LEU A 95 -10.07 -7.13 21.67
N LYS A 96 -9.36 -8.14 22.20
CA LYS A 96 -9.29 -9.49 21.62
C LYS A 96 -10.60 -10.26 21.82
N GLU A 97 -11.30 -10.04 22.93
CA GLU A 97 -12.57 -10.70 23.25
C GLU A 97 -13.74 -10.17 22.42
N ALA A 98 -13.75 -8.87 22.10
CA ALA A 98 -14.71 -8.25 21.19
C ALA A 98 -14.59 -8.74 19.73
N CYS A 99 -13.58 -9.55 19.42
CA CYS A 99 -13.19 -9.98 18.07
C CYS A 99 -13.66 -11.42 17.71
N ARG A 100 -14.37 -12.13 18.59
CA ARG A 100 -14.78 -13.52 18.28
C ARG A 100 -16.12 -13.56 17.56
N ASP A 101 -16.07 -13.72 16.24
CA ASP A 101 -17.26 -14.00 15.43
C ASP A 101 -17.70 -15.47 15.55
N ILE A 102 -18.99 -15.76 15.37
CA ILE A 102 -19.52 -17.13 15.50
C ILE A 102 -18.96 -18.04 14.39
N GLU A 103 -18.75 -17.49 13.20
CA GLU A 103 -18.15 -18.16 12.05
C GLU A 103 -16.66 -18.47 12.27
N ASP A 104 -15.99 -17.72 13.16
CA ASP A 104 -14.58 -17.92 13.50
C ASP A 104 -14.37 -19.09 14.48
N LEU A 105 -15.43 -19.60 15.11
CA LEU A 105 -15.38 -20.76 16.00
C LEU A 105 -15.12 -22.09 15.25
N THR A 106 -15.24 -22.10 13.93
CA THR A 106 -15.05 -23.30 13.08
C THR A 106 -13.94 -23.13 12.05
N LYS A 107 -12.75 -22.68 12.47
CA LYS A 107 -11.53 -22.60 11.61
C LYS A 107 -10.81 -23.95 11.44
N LEU A 108 -11.54 -25.05 11.30
CA LEU A 108 -10.99 -26.36 10.98
C LEU A 108 -11.33 -26.70 9.54
N CYS A 109 -10.33 -26.95 8.70
CA CYS A 109 -10.54 -27.37 7.32
C CYS A 109 -11.46 -28.62 7.28
N PRO A 110 -12.59 -28.61 6.56
CA PRO A 110 -13.51 -29.77 6.51
C PRO A 110 -12.87 -31.05 5.95
N LYS A 111 -11.75 -30.92 5.23
CA LYS A 111 -10.98 -32.05 4.68
C LYS A 111 -9.85 -32.54 5.59
N THR A 112 -9.26 -31.70 6.43
CA THR A 112 -8.04 -32.02 7.18
C THR A 112 -8.12 -31.76 8.68
N GLY A 113 -9.18 -31.11 9.16
CA GLY A 113 -9.38 -30.80 10.58
C GLY A 113 -8.27 -29.93 11.18
N SER A 114 -7.52 -29.17 10.37
CA SER A 114 -6.40 -28.34 10.82
C SER A 114 -6.60 -26.89 10.38
N ALA A 115 -6.03 -25.94 11.14
CA ALA A 115 -6.01 -24.52 10.79
C ALA A 115 -5.14 -24.29 9.53
N CYS A 116 -5.52 -23.31 8.71
CA CYS A 116 -4.76 -22.95 7.50
C CYS A 116 -3.36 -22.44 7.88
N ALA A 117 -2.30 -23.04 7.31
CA ALA A 117 -0.91 -22.67 7.59
C ALA A 117 -0.44 -21.40 6.85
N GLY A 118 -1.33 -20.71 6.12
CA GLY A 118 -1.12 -19.37 5.58
C GLY A 118 0.23 -19.15 4.90
N LYS A 119 0.57 -19.95 3.87
CA LYS A 119 1.72 -19.63 3.02
C LYS A 119 1.26 -18.88 1.78
N CYS A 120 1.13 -17.56 1.90
CA CYS A 120 1.07 -16.69 0.74
C CYS A 120 2.46 -16.67 0.12
N SER A 121 2.61 -17.29 -1.06
CA SER A 121 3.84 -17.18 -1.84
C SER A 121 4.03 -15.72 -2.24
N ALA A 122 5.10 -15.10 -1.74
CA ALA A 122 5.52 -13.78 -2.18
C ALA A 122 5.55 -13.75 -3.71
N ALA A 123 4.85 -12.78 -4.30
CA ALA A 123 4.84 -12.54 -5.74
C ALA A 123 6.29 -12.51 -6.25
N GLY A 124 6.56 -13.30 -7.28
CA GLY A 124 7.89 -13.45 -7.86
C GLY A 124 8.52 -12.09 -8.15
N LYS A 125 9.75 -11.88 -7.69
CA LYS A 125 10.53 -10.69 -8.01
C LYS A 125 10.82 -10.69 -9.51
N ILE A 126 10.16 -9.83 -10.27
CA ILE A 126 10.57 -9.53 -11.64
C ILE A 126 11.79 -8.61 -11.53
N ASN A 127 12.97 -9.18 -11.76
CA ASN A 127 14.23 -8.45 -11.71
C ASN A 127 14.72 -8.20 -13.14
N ASP A 128 13.99 -7.38 -13.90
CA ASP A 128 14.52 -6.87 -15.16
C ASP A 128 15.05 -5.46 -14.89
N LYS A 129 16.31 -5.37 -14.43
CA LYS A 129 17.05 -4.10 -14.22
C LYS A 129 17.47 -3.52 -15.56
N LYS A 130 16.52 -3.28 -16.46
CA LYS A 130 16.75 -2.61 -17.73
C LYS A 130 16.11 -1.24 -17.67
N GLY A 131 16.88 -0.21 -18.04
CA GLY A 131 16.35 1.13 -18.16
C GLY A 131 15.14 1.14 -19.11
N VAL A 132 14.13 1.93 -18.75
CA VAL A 132 12.90 2.05 -19.54
C VAL A 132 12.83 3.44 -20.13
N HIS A 133 12.75 3.54 -21.45
CA HIS A 133 12.53 4.79 -22.16
C HIS A 133 11.15 4.77 -22.83
N LEU A 134 10.33 5.77 -22.52
CA LEU A 134 9.01 5.95 -23.12
C LEU A 134 8.94 7.34 -23.77
N SER A 135 8.41 7.40 -24.98
CA SER A 135 8.17 8.65 -25.72
C SER A 135 6.66 8.84 -25.89
N PHE A 136 6.19 10.08 -25.74
CA PHE A 136 4.78 10.44 -25.83
C PHE A 136 4.55 11.50 -26.92
N SER A 137 3.30 11.83 -27.18
CA SER A 137 2.93 13.00 -27.98
C SER A 137 3.50 14.28 -27.36
N GLU A 138 3.72 15.32 -28.17
CA GLU A 138 4.28 16.62 -27.74
C GLU A 138 5.75 16.57 -27.28
N ASP A 139 6.56 15.64 -27.83
CA ASP A 139 7.99 15.51 -27.52
C ASP A 139 8.33 15.28 -26.04
N LYS A 140 7.37 14.74 -25.27
CA LYS A 140 7.55 14.36 -23.87
C LYS A 140 8.21 12.99 -23.75
N GLU A 141 9.19 12.88 -22.87
CA GLU A 141 10.00 11.68 -22.65
C GLU A 141 9.99 11.28 -21.17
N TRP A 142 9.89 9.98 -20.89
CA TRP A 142 10.10 9.39 -19.56
C TRP A 142 11.24 8.39 -19.59
N HIS A 143 12.19 8.53 -18.66
CA HIS A 143 13.34 7.66 -18.49
C HIS A 143 13.34 7.07 -17.08
N LYS A 144 13.32 5.73 -16.95
CA LYS A 144 13.61 5.02 -15.70
C LYS A 144 15.03 4.51 -15.75
N VAL A 145 15.86 4.95 -14.82
CA VAL A 145 17.29 4.63 -14.77
C VAL A 145 17.63 3.81 -13.53
N TYR A 146 18.69 3.01 -13.64
CA TYR A 146 19.19 2.17 -12.55
C TYR A 146 20.65 2.46 -12.20
N ASN A 147 21.32 3.30 -12.99
CA ASN A 147 22.71 3.70 -12.77
C ASN A 147 22.86 5.20 -12.97
N ILE A 148 23.81 5.80 -12.26
CA ILE A 148 24.11 7.23 -12.39
C ILE A 148 24.67 7.59 -13.79
N SER A 149 25.36 6.66 -14.44
CA SER A 149 25.88 6.83 -15.81
C SER A 149 24.77 7.12 -16.82
N ASP A 150 23.60 6.50 -16.62
CA ASP A 150 22.46 6.64 -17.53
C ASP A 150 21.86 8.04 -17.43
N VAL A 151 21.87 8.65 -16.22
CA VAL A 151 21.44 10.03 -16.01
C VAL A 151 22.33 11.00 -16.78
N PHE A 152 23.65 10.84 -16.69
CA PHE A 152 24.60 11.70 -17.41
C PHE A 152 24.47 11.54 -18.94
N ALA A 153 24.29 10.31 -19.43
CA ALA A 153 24.03 10.06 -20.84
C ALA A 153 22.73 10.75 -21.32
N ILE A 154 21.69 10.79 -20.48
CA ILE A 154 20.47 11.53 -20.79
C ILE A 154 20.74 13.04 -20.82
N PHE A 155 21.47 13.59 -19.85
CA PHE A 155 21.84 15.01 -19.83
C PHE A 155 22.59 15.45 -21.10
N GLU A 156 23.54 14.63 -21.57
CA GLU A 156 24.24 14.89 -22.83
C GLU A 156 23.30 14.90 -24.05
N LYS A 157 22.28 14.02 -24.05
CA LYS A 157 21.29 13.92 -25.13
C LYS A 157 20.31 15.09 -25.14
N ILE A 158 19.79 15.48 -23.97
CA ILE A 158 18.68 16.45 -23.87
C ILE A 158 19.15 17.90 -23.98
N LYS A 159 20.44 18.17 -23.71
CA LYS A 159 21.08 19.48 -23.78
C LYS A 159 20.31 20.55 -23.00
N THR A 160 19.48 21.36 -23.69
CA THR A 160 18.73 22.48 -23.12
C THR A 160 17.25 22.18 -22.91
N LYS A 161 16.77 20.96 -23.21
CA LYS A 161 15.37 20.62 -22.97
C LYS A 161 15.06 20.73 -21.47
N PRO A 162 13.94 21.36 -21.10
CA PRO A 162 13.50 21.44 -19.71
C PRO A 162 13.19 20.04 -19.18
N TYR A 163 13.77 19.71 -18.02
CA TYR A 163 13.71 18.38 -17.44
C TYR A 163 13.38 18.39 -15.95
N MET A 164 13.03 17.21 -15.44
CA MET A 164 12.76 16.98 -14.04
C MET A 164 13.33 15.64 -13.59
N LEU A 165 14.07 15.65 -12.49
CA LEU A 165 14.38 14.44 -11.74
C LEU A 165 13.16 14.07 -10.87
N VAL A 166 12.68 12.84 -10.99
CA VAL A 166 11.48 12.35 -10.31
C VAL A 166 11.89 11.27 -9.31
N ALA A 167 11.48 11.46 -8.05
CA ALA A 167 11.60 10.47 -6.99
C ALA A 167 10.21 10.17 -6.40
N GLY A 168 9.99 10.46 -5.11
CA GLY A 168 8.69 10.30 -4.43
C GLY A 168 7.57 11.20 -4.95
N ASN A 169 7.90 12.19 -5.80
CA ASN A 169 6.93 13.02 -6.52
C ASN A 169 6.01 13.90 -5.62
N THR A 170 6.30 14.02 -4.32
CA THR A 170 5.49 14.75 -3.32
C THR A 170 5.85 16.23 -3.18
N ALA A 171 6.99 16.67 -3.74
CA ALA A 171 7.50 18.03 -3.57
C ALA A 171 6.78 19.10 -4.42
N HIS A 172 5.97 18.70 -5.40
CA HIS A 172 5.28 19.65 -6.28
C HIS A 172 4.13 20.39 -5.61
N GLY A 173 3.71 19.95 -4.42
CA GLY A 173 2.59 20.55 -3.70
C GLY A 173 1.28 20.48 -4.48
N VAL A 174 0.42 21.48 -4.27
CA VAL A 174 -0.94 21.54 -4.82
C VAL A 174 -0.95 22.09 -6.26
N TYR A 175 0.05 22.89 -6.63
CA TYR A 175 0.08 23.56 -7.93
C TYR A 175 0.54 22.61 -9.03
N ARG A 176 -0.10 22.75 -10.20
CA ARG A 176 0.29 22.00 -11.39
C ARG A 176 1.70 22.41 -11.82
N ARG A 177 2.42 21.45 -12.37
CA ARG A 177 3.74 21.69 -12.95
C ARG A 177 3.61 22.59 -14.15
N SER A 178 4.71 23.23 -14.49
CA SER A 178 4.82 23.94 -15.74
C SER A 178 4.72 22.96 -16.91
N ASP A 179 3.92 23.32 -17.91
CA ASP A 179 3.66 22.48 -19.09
C ASP A 179 4.85 22.46 -20.08
N ASP A 180 5.85 23.31 -19.84
CA ASP A 180 7.08 23.36 -20.64
C ASP A 180 8.01 22.16 -20.40
N LEU A 181 7.84 21.40 -19.31
CA LEU A 181 8.66 20.22 -19.02
C LEU A 181 8.50 19.13 -20.08
N GLN A 182 9.63 18.73 -20.66
CA GLN A 182 9.67 17.74 -21.74
C GLN A 182 10.26 16.41 -21.28
N VAL A 183 11.25 16.42 -20.38
CA VAL A 183 11.97 15.19 -20.01
C VAL A 183 11.80 14.88 -18.52
N PHE A 184 11.35 13.68 -18.22
CA PHE A 184 11.22 13.17 -16.85
C PHE A 184 12.20 12.01 -16.64
N ILE A 185 13.03 12.10 -15.61
CA ILE A 185 14.04 11.09 -15.28
C ILE A 185 13.73 10.55 -13.89
N ASP A 186 13.21 9.34 -13.82
CA ASP A 186 12.92 8.61 -12.58
C ASP A 186 14.21 8.03 -12.01
N VAL A 187 14.63 8.59 -10.87
CA VAL A 187 15.86 8.26 -10.16
C VAL A 187 15.62 7.40 -8.92
N THR A 188 14.41 6.85 -8.73
CA THR A 188 14.06 6.05 -7.54
C THR A 188 14.83 4.73 -7.41
N SER A 189 15.48 4.28 -8.49
CA SER A 189 16.12 2.96 -8.60
C SER A 189 17.64 3.02 -8.81
N ILE A 190 18.26 4.20 -8.64
CA ILE A 190 19.72 4.39 -8.62
C ILE A 190 20.28 3.98 -7.26
#